data_AF-A0A2E7CL86-F1
#
_entry.id   AF-A0A2E7CL86-F1
#
_cell.length_a   1.000
_cell.length_b   1.000
_cell.length_c   1.000
_cell.angle_alpha   90.00
_cell.angle_beta   90.00
_cell.angle_gamma   90.00
#
_symmetry.space_group_name_H-M   'P 1'
#
loop_
_entity.id
_entity.type
_entity.pdbx_description
1 polymer ?
#
loop_
_entity_poly.entity_id
_entity_poly.type
_entity_poly.pdbx_seq_one_letter_code
_entity_poly.pdbx_strand_id
1 'polypeptide(L)'
;MLYDRIRWIHQILHEEGTLFLHCDHRTSGMARLILDEIFGADHFINEIIWTYGLGGSSKRFFPRKHDTIFWYGKSKKWTFNALLFPQLLNALKGS
;
A
#
# COMPACT_ATOMS: atom_id res chain seq x y z
N MET A 1 -18.18 -0.17 9.03
CA MET A 1 -17.33 0.99 9.44
C MET A 1 -16.12 1.18 8.53
N LEU A 2 -15.15 0.26 8.44
CA LEU A 2 -14.05 0.32 7.44
C LEU A 2 -14.42 -0.41 6.15
N TYR A 3 -14.95 -1.63 6.27
CA TYR A 3 -15.38 -2.45 5.14
C TYR A 3 -16.27 -1.69 4.15
N ASP A 4 -17.35 -1.07 4.64
CA ASP A 4 -18.29 -0.32 3.79
C ASP A 4 -17.60 0.83 3.06
N ARG A 5 -16.67 1.53 3.72
CA ARG A 5 -15.93 2.64 3.10
C ARG A 5 -15.02 2.14 1.99
N ILE A 6 -14.28 1.05 2.23
CA ILE A 6 -13.42 0.44 1.22
C ILE A 6 -14.26 -0.07 0.03
N ARG A 7 -15.43 -0.65 0.30
CA ARG A 7 -16.36 -1.11 -0.73
C ARG A 7 -16.86 0.05 -1.59
N TRP A 8 -17.25 1.17 -0.98
CA TRP A 8 -17.65 2.37 -1.71
C TRP A 8 -16.49 2.97 -2.51
N ILE A 9 -15.29 3.04 -1.93
CA ILE A 9 -14.08 3.49 -2.63
C ILE A 9 -13.82 2.62 -3.86
N HIS A 10 -13.86 1.30 -3.71
CA HIS A 10 -13.68 0.36 -4.83
C HIS A 10 -14.70 0.60 -5.95
N GLN A 11 -15.96 0.90 -5.61
CA GLN A 11 -17.01 1.19 -6.60
C GLN A 11 -16.73 2.46 -7.40
N ILE A 12 -16.30 3.54 -6.75
CA ILE A 12 -16.05 4.83 -7.42
C ILE A 12 -14.67 4.94 -8.08
N LEU A 13 -13.72 4.08 -7.69
CA LEU A 13 -12.36 4.09 -8.23
C LEU A 13 -12.40 3.77 -9.73
N HIS A 14 -11.62 4.49 -10.54
CA HIS A 14 -11.50 4.22 -11.97
C HIS A 14 -10.94 2.80 -12.20
N GLU A 15 -11.25 2.16 -13.33
CA GLU A 15 -10.80 0.79 -13.64
C GLU A 15 -9.26 0.66 -13.64
N GLU A 16 -8.57 1.74 -14.00
CA GLU A 16 -7.11 1.86 -13.94
C GLU A 16 -6.58 2.51 -12.65
N GLY A 17 -7.47 2.73 -11.69
CA GLY A 17 -7.18 3.36 -10.41
C GLY A 17 -6.51 2.40 -9.43
N THR A 18 -5.75 2.97 -8.51
CA THR A 18 -5.12 2.24 -7.41
C THR A 18 -5.49 2.86 -6.07
N LEU A 19 -5.46 2.05 -5.02
CA LEU A 19 -5.67 2.45 -3.64
C LEU A 19 -4.38 2.29 -2.85
N PHE A 20 -4.03 3.32 -2.09
CA PHE A 20 -3.01 3.25 -1.04
C PHE A 20 -3.69 3.36 0.32
N LEU A 21 -3.55 2.34 1.15
CA LEU A 21 -4.10 2.34 2.52
C LEU A 21 -2.97 2.27 3.54
N HIS A 22 -2.78 3.37 4.27
CA HIS A 22 -1.88 3.44 5.41
C HIS A 22 -2.55 2.86 6.66
N CYS A 23 -1.84 1.97 7.36
CA CYS A 23 -2.31 1.31 8.57
C CYS A 23 -1.19 1.27 9.60
N ASP A 24 -1.58 1.44 10.87
CA ASP A 24 -0.69 1.10 11.98
C ASP A 24 -0.64 -0.43 12.18
N HIS A 25 0.34 -0.88 12.98
CA HIS A 25 0.55 -2.30 13.29
C HIS A 25 -0.64 -3.04 13.94
N ARG A 26 -1.64 -2.35 14.51
CA ARG A 26 -2.79 -2.98 15.17
C ARG A 26 -3.85 -3.39 14.16
N THR A 27 -3.98 -2.62 13.08
CA THR A 27 -5.05 -2.78 12.10
C THR A 27 -4.57 -3.35 10.77
N SER A 28 -3.27 -3.34 10.49
CA SER A 28 -2.70 -3.78 9.21
C SER A 28 -3.17 -5.19 8.81
N GLY A 29 -3.15 -6.16 9.71
CA GLY A 29 -3.60 -7.53 9.42
C GLY A 29 -5.08 -7.62 9.03
N MET A 30 -5.96 -6.92 9.76
CA MET A 30 -7.40 -6.91 9.45
C MET A 30 -7.69 -6.11 8.18
N ALA A 31 -7.01 -4.98 7.98
CA ALA A 31 -7.14 -4.16 6.78
C ALA A 31 -6.73 -4.94 5.53
N ARG A 32 -5.67 -5.74 5.61
CA ARG A 32 -5.23 -6.61 4.53
C ARG A 32 -6.32 -7.59 4.08
N LEU A 33 -6.94 -8.28 5.04
CA LEU A 33 -8.02 -9.24 4.74
C LEU A 33 -9.23 -8.56 4.09
N ILE A 34 -9.63 -7.39 4.58
CA ILE A 34 -10.73 -6.60 3.99
C ILE A 34 -10.40 -6.19 2.56
N LEU A 35 -9.16 -5.76 2.30
CA LEU A 35 -8.72 -5.39 0.96
C LEU A 35 -8.70 -6.60 0.02
N ASP A 36 -8.18 -7.75 0.46
CA ASP A 36 -8.19 -8.98 -0.33
C ASP A 36 -9.61 -9.45 -0.69
N GLU A 37 -10.58 -9.28 0.22
CA GLU A 37 -11.99 -9.62 -0.04
C GLU A 37 -12.64 -8.66 -1.06
N ILE A 38 -12.36 -7.36 -0.98
CA ILE A 38 -13.03 -6.34 -1.80
C ILE A 38 -12.37 -6.19 -3.18
N PHE A 39 -11.03 -6.16 -3.23
CA PHE A 39 -10.26 -5.95 -4.46
C PHE A 39 -9.86 -7.27 -5.13
N GLY A 40 -9.79 -8.37 -4.37
CA GLY A 40 -9.16 -9.61 -4.80
C GLY A 40 -7.69 -9.69 -4.37
N ALA A 41 -7.28 -10.83 -3.83
CA ALA A 41 -5.90 -11.04 -3.37
C ALA A 41 -4.88 -10.96 -4.51
N ASP A 42 -5.29 -11.26 -5.74
CA ASP A 42 -4.47 -11.16 -6.93
C ASP A 42 -4.29 -9.72 -7.42
N HIS A 43 -5.10 -8.78 -6.94
CA HIS A 43 -5.00 -7.36 -7.22
C HIS A 43 -4.11 -6.59 -6.22
N PHE A 44 -3.52 -7.31 -5.27
CA PHE A 44 -2.47 -6.78 -4.43
C PHE A 44 -1.21 -6.48 -5.25
N ILE A 45 -0.73 -5.23 -5.18
CA ILE A 45 0.45 -4.78 -5.92
C ILE A 45 1.68 -4.83 -5.03
N ASN A 46 1.63 -4.18 -3.86
CA ASN A 46 2.79 -4.10 -2.97
C ASN A 46 2.44 -3.76 -1.51
N GLU A 47 3.34 -4.12 -0.60
CA GLU A 47 3.37 -3.65 0.79
C GLU A 47 4.58 -2.74 0.98
N ILE A 48 4.32 -1.48 1.32
CA ILE A 48 5.35 -0.47 1.51
C ILE A 48 5.53 -0.27 3.02
N ILE A 49 6.75 -0.54 3.50
CA ILE A 49 7.11 -0.35 4.90
C ILE A 49 7.66 1.07 5.08
N TRP A 50 6.89 1.92 5.75
CA TRP A 50 7.32 3.28 6.03
C TRP A 50 8.01 3.35 7.39
N THR A 51 9.35 3.36 7.36
CA THR A 51 10.17 3.41 8.57
C THR A 51 10.40 4.83 9.08
N TYR A 52 10.46 5.01 10.39
CA TYR A 52 10.84 6.26 11.04
C TYR A 52 11.95 6.06 12.08
N GLY A 53 12.92 6.98 12.11
CA GLY A 53 14.14 6.84 12.92
C GLY A 53 13.93 7.06 14.43
N LEU A 54 13.20 8.11 14.78
CA LEU A 54 12.90 8.48 16.17
C LEU A 54 11.63 7.76 16.65
N GLY A 55 11.78 6.48 16.98
CA GLY A 55 10.75 5.70 17.69
C GLY A 55 11.09 5.55 19.17
N GLY A 56 10.08 5.44 20.03
CA GLY A 56 10.26 5.32 21.48
C GLY A 56 11.20 4.19 21.89
N SER A 57 11.84 4.30 23.05
CA SER A 57 12.65 3.23 23.63
C SER A 57 11.79 2.39 24.61
N SER A 58 11.95 1.07 24.58
CA SER A 58 11.28 0.18 25.52
C SER A 58 12.27 -0.85 26.05
N LYS A 59 12.20 -1.12 27.35
CA LYS A 59 12.96 -2.20 28.01
C LYS A 59 12.23 -3.54 27.97
N ARG A 60 10.96 -3.57 27.54
CA ARG A 60 10.07 -4.75 27.63
C ARG A 60 9.69 -5.36 26.27
N PHE A 61 9.82 -4.59 25.19
CA PHE A 61 9.42 -5.02 23.86
C PHE A 61 10.22 -4.27 22.80
N PHE A 62 10.26 -4.82 21.59
CA PHE A 62 10.86 -4.13 20.46
C PHE A 62 10.05 -2.88 20.11
N PRO A 63 10.70 -1.71 20.03
CA PRO A 63 9.99 -0.49 19.73
C PRO A 63 9.43 -0.50 18.31
N ARG A 64 8.28 0.13 18.14
CA ARG A 64 7.65 0.32 16.84
C ARG A 64 8.50 1.31 16.03
N LYS A 65 8.80 0.93 14.79
CA LYS A 65 9.70 1.67 13.90
C LYS A 65 9.17 1.84 12.49
N HIS A 66 7.97 1.33 12.21
CA HIS A 66 7.35 1.46 10.92
C HIS A 66 5.83 1.44 11.02
N ASP A 67 5.21 1.95 9.97
CA ASP A 67 3.83 1.64 9.61
C ASP A 67 3.80 0.94 8.24
N THR A 68 2.66 0.34 7.93
CA THR A 68 2.45 -0.39 6.68
C THR A 68 1.54 0.41 5.76
N ILE A 69 1.90 0.50 4.49
CA ILE A 69 1.03 1.04 3.44
C ILE A 69 0.77 -0.07 2.42
N PHE A 70 -0.50 -0.44 2.26
CA PHE A 70 -0.90 -1.42 1.25
C PHE A 70 -1.24 -0.71 -0.06
N TRP A 71 -0.80 -1.29 -1.17
CA TRP A 71 -1.09 -0.81 -2.52
C TRP A 71 -1.86 -1.87 -3.30
N TYR A 72 -3.07 -1.51 -3.75
CA TYR A 72 -3.96 -2.36 -4.55
C TYR A 72 -4.35 -1.67 -5.86
N GLY A 73 -4.52 -2.44 -6.92
CA GLY A 73 -5.16 -1.98 -8.16
C GLY A 73 -6.62 -2.39 -8.18
N LYS A 74 -7.49 -1.58 -8.80
CA LYS A 74 -8.86 -2.04 -9.09
C LYS A 74 -8.87 -3.17 -10.11
N SER A 75 -7.96 -3.11 -11.07
CA SER A 75 -7.73 -4.13 -12.08
C SER A 75 -6.23 -4.40 -12.23
N LYS A 76 -5.88 -5.34 -13.11
CA LYS A 76 -4.48 -5.59 -13.52
C LYS A 76 -3.89 -4.47 -14.36
N LYS A 77 -4.71 -3.56 -14.87
CA LYS A 77 -4.29 -2.43 -15.68
C LYS A 77 -4.22 -1.21 -14.77
N TRP A 78 -3.03 -0.73 -14.49
CA TRP A 78 -2.81 0.48 -13.69
C TRP A 78 -1.48 1.11 -14.10
N THR A 79 -1.35 2.41 -13.86
CA THR A 79 -0.17 3.18 -14.31
C THR A 79 0.72 3.53 -13.12
N PHE A 80 2.00 3.18 -13.20
CA PHE A 80 3.03 3.69 -12.28
C PHE A 80 3.81 4.83 -12.92
N ASN A 81 3.62 6.04 -12.43
CA ASN A 81 4.42 7.18 -12.85
C ASN A 81 5.62 7.32 -11.92
N ALA A 82 6.66 6.52 -12.19
CA ALA A 82 7.90 6.63 -11.45
C ALA A 82 8.52 8.02 -11.65
N LEU A 83 8.78 8.72 -10.55
CA LEU A 83 9.63 9.91 -10.56
C LEU A 83 11.07 9.45 -10.76
N LEU A 84 11.43 9.21 -12.01
CA LEU A 84 12.79 8.85 -12.39
C LEU A 84 13.61 10.12 -12.46
N PHE A 85 14.64 10.20 -11.61
CA PHE A 85 15.72 11.12 -11.87
C PHE A 85 16.30 10.82 -13.26
N PRO A 86 16.72 11.83 -14.05
CA PRO A 86 17.16 11.64 -15.44
C PRO A 86 18.19 10.51 -15.64
N GLN A 87 19.03 10.28 -14.63
CA GLN A 87 20.08 9.26 -14.61
C GLN A 87 19.51 7.82 -14.56
N LEU A 88 18.37 7.62 -13.89
CA LEU A 88 17.71 6.30 -13.76
C LEU A 88 16.81 5.99 -14.96
N LEU A 89 16.27 7.01 -15.63
CA LEU A 89 15.43 6.84 -16.82
C LEU A 89 16.20 6.19 -17.98
N ASN A 90 17.49 6.53 -18.13
CA ASN A 90 18.35 5.95 -19.17
C ASN A 90 18.71 4.48 -18.89
N ALA A 91 18.81 4.09 -17.62
CA ALA A 91 19.09 2.71 -17.23
C ALA A 91 17.90 1.76 -17.50
N LEU A 92 16.67 2.24 -17.36
CA LEU A 92 15.45 1.44 -17.58
C LEU A 92 15.01 1.35 -19.05
N LYS A 93 15.44 2.29 -19.91
CA LYS A 93 15.15 2.26 -21.36
C LYS A 93 16.13 1.39 -22.16
N GLY A 94 17.19 0.88 -21.52
CA GLY A 94 18.26 0.10 -22.14
C GLY A 94 18.18 -1.41 -21.94
N SER A 95 17.05 -1.94 -21.43
CA SER A 95 16.79 -3.37 -21.23
C SER A 95 15.62 -3.86 -22.08
#